data_AF-A0A449IRK4-F1
#
_entry.id   AF-A0A449IRK4-F1
#
_cell.length_a   1.000
_cell.length_b   1.000
_cell.length_c   1.000
_cell.angle_alpha   90.00
_cell.angle_beta   90.00
_cell.angle_gamma   90.00
#
_symmetry.space_group_name_H-M   'P 1'
#
loop_
_entity.id
_entity.type
_entity.pdbx_description
1 polymer ?
#
loop_
_entity_poly.entity_id
_entity_poly.type
_entity_poly.pdbx_seq_one_letter_code
_entity_poly.pdbx_strand_id
1 'polypeptide(L)'
;MLNKSEMGWVDFSSEDRDRVRDVIKQLSEPGTLDELGIGALRDGFADLMFPGFSTIQTRAKYLITIPRIIRDYLALKPAQQRRQSLQQYLEQQENLLAKALTLQHLNEGVTGIIGSTMKDGESVARLPSSVYWVALRTWGIIDTQASLNQFLRSVKPAESSLGSKLPDEADDTDGVSADSRIHLDRYDPQWIEGVHITLSESEAVFLNHKLQNGPINSLPAQLELSGLLKEVLDEDLTGFAQLAGWVAATPGLAQRTRDTVKMAHSFSELIYGAHLRFNIVVARNNQREDLLDQYELLWCDWHKVPQAGPEQVSQWLAATNISLRGRTGTFLMEWSEHIANSVSVVVLDALVEKQALGNKKERSILKKRLPDNYRWIGMSRLDFRWAQVRTILRDIQEGLPC
;
A
#
# COMPACT_ATOMS: atom_id res chain seq x y z
N MET A 1 46.57 -18.23 0.79
CA MET A 1 45.32 -17.62 0.29
C MET A 1 44.35 -17.53 1.46
N LEU A 2 44.17 -16.34 2.01
CA LEU A 2 43.28 -16.08 3.15
C LEU A 2 41.88 -15.76 2.62
N ASN A 3 40.90 -16.60 2.96
CA ASN A 3 39.48 -16.35 2.72
C ASN A 3 39.04 -15.16 3.59
N LYS A 4 38.65 -14.05 2.95
CA LYS A 4 37.88 -12.98 3.58
C LYS A 4 36.43 -13.44 3.65
N SER A 5 35.94 -13.65 4.87
CA SER A 5 34.51 -13.72 5.14
C SER A 5 33.96 -12.29 5.19
N GLU A 6 33.14 -11.92 4.21
CA GLU A 6 32.38 -10.68 4.24
C GLU A 6 31.17 -10.85 5.17
N MET A 7 31.29 -10.37 6.40
CA MET A 7 30.14 -10.17 7.27
C MET A 7 29.37 -8.95 6.77
N GLY A 8 28.35 -9.17 5.94
CA GLY A 8 27.36 -8.17 5.60
C GLY A 8 26.50 -7.85 6.84
N TRP A 9 26.73 -6.69 7.44
CA TRP A 9 25.81 -6.12 8.43
C TRP A 9 24.47 -5.85 7.74
N VAL A 10 23.46 -6.66 8.07
CA VAL A 10 22.07 -6.41 7.68
C VAL A 10 21.56 -5.26 8.55
N ASP A 11 21.66 -4.05 8.04
CA ASP A 11 21.00 -2.88 8.64
C ASP A 11 19.49 -3.04 8.42
N PHE A 12 18.76 -3.42 9.47
CA PHE A 12 17.30 -3.45 9.42
C PHE A 12 16.81 -2.01 9.32
N SER A 13 16.56 -1.57 8.10
CA SER A 13 15.99 -0.26 7.82
C SER A 13 14.66 -0.11 8.59
N SER A 14 14.34 1.10 9.02
CA SER A 14 13.02 1.40 9.57
C SER A 14 11.89 1.05 8.59
N GLU A 15 12.15 1.07 7.28
CA GLU A 15 11.22 0.65 6.24
C GLU A 15 10.93 -0.84 6.32
N ASP A 16 11.91 -1.68 6.66
CA ASP A 16 11.68 -3.10 6.93
C ASP A 16 10.88 -3.28 8.23
N ARG A 17 11.10 -2.43 9.25
CA ARG A 17 10.28 -2.46 10.48
C ARG A 17 8.84 -2.00 10.23
N ASP A 18 8.65 -1.01 9.37
CA ASP A 18 7.33 -0.48 9.01
C ASP A 18 6.60 -1.44 8.09
N ARG A 19 7.27 -2.08 7.12
CA ARG A 19 6.73 -3.22 6.34
C ARG A 19 6.37 -4.40 7.23
N VAL A 20 7.23 -4.77 8.18
CA VAL A 20 6.93 -5.82 9.16
C VAL A 20 5.73 -5.45 10.05
N ARG A 21 5.53 -4.15 10.34
CA ARG A 21 4.36 -3.67 11.08
C ARG A 21 3.10 -3.50 10.23
N ASP A 22 3.23 -3.25 8.93
CA ASP A 22 2.14 -3.30 7.96
C ASP A 22 1.64 -4.73 7.79
N VAL A 23 2.56 -5.70 7.76
CA VAL A 23 2.22 -7.10 7.93
C VAL A 23 1.46 -7.30 9.23
N ILE A 24 1.92 -6.77 10.38
CA ILE A 24 1.19 -6.89 11.66
C ILE A 24 -0.22 -6.27 11.64
N LYS A 25 -0.44 -5.16 10.93
CA LYS A 25 -1.78 -4.55 10.81
C LYS A 25 -2.68 -5.31 9.83
N GLN A 26 -2.12 -5.83 8.74
CA GLN A 26 -2.79 -6.82 7.90
C GLN A 26 -3.20 -8.06 8.73
N LEU A 27 -2.40 -8.47 9.71
CA LEU A 27 -2.80 -9.54 10.65
C LEU A 27 -3.97 -9.15 11.57
N SER A 28 -4.27 -7.85 11.75
CA SER A 28 -5.37 -7.35 12.61
C SER A 28 -6.68 -7.07 11.87
N GLU A 29 -6.65 -6.90 10.56
CA GLU A 29 -7.83 -6.81 9.71
C GLU A 29 -8.34 -8.22 9.35
N PRO A 30 -9.63 -8.54 9.57
CA PRO A 30 -10.22 -9.79 9.10
C PRO A 30 -10.10 -9.85 7.58
N GLY A 31 -9.41 -10.85 7.02
CA GLY A 31 -9.20 -10.95 5.57
C GLY A 31 -7.76 -10.78 5.07
N THR A 32 -6.79 -10.50 5.94
CA THR A 32 -5.42 -10.12 5.52
C THR A 32 -4.31 -10.99 6.11
N LEU A 33 -4.67 -12.00 6.88
CA LEU A 33 -3.76 -13.06 7.33
C LEU A 33 -3.29 -13.88 6.13
N ASP A 34 -2.00 -13.79 5.80
CA ASP A 34 -1.40 -14.63 4.76
C ASP A 34 -1.16 -16.06 5.29
N GLU A 35 -2.20 -16.88 5.30
CA GLU A 35 -2.14 -18.28 5.72
C GLU A 35 -1.45 -19.16 4.66
N LEU A 36 -1.64 -18.83 3.37
CA LEU A 36 -1.15 -19.63 2.25
C LEU A 36 0.15 -19.10 1.63
N GLY A 37 0.64 -17.93 2.04
CA GLY A 37 1.95 -17.40 1.68
C GLY A 37 1.98 -16.58 0.38
N ILE A 38 0.83 -16.08 -0.08
CA ILE A 38 0.65 -15.42 -1.39
C ILE A 38 0.72 -13.90 -1.34
N GLY A 39 1.02 -13.32 -0.17
CA GLY A 39 1.06 -11.87 0.05
C GLY A 39 2.02 -11.13 -0.87
N ALA A 40 3.18 -11.72 -1.19
CA ALA A 40 4.13 -11.10 -2.10
C ALA A 40 3.53 -10.83 -3.48
N LEU A 41 2.84 -11.80 -4.08
CA LEU A 41 2.24 -11.64 -5.40
C LEU A 41 1.06 -10.66 -5.39
N ARG A 42 0.27 -10.67 -4.32
CA ARG A 42 -0.76 -9.63 -4.06
C ARG A 42 -0.13 -8.23 -4.06
N ASP A 43 0.94 -8.03 -3.31
CA ASP A 43 1.59 -6.73 -3.18
C ASP A 43 2.25 -6.31 -4.50
N GLY A 44 2.84 -7.24 -5.24
CA GLY A 44 3.38 -6.99 -6.58
C GLY A 44 2.33 -6.48 -7.56
N PHE A 45 1.14 -7.10 -7.59
CA PHE A 45 0.04 -6.58 -8.41
C PHE A 45 -0.46 -5.23 -7.94
N ALA A 46 -0.62 -5.05 -6.62
CA ALA A 46 -1.01 -3.76 -6.07
C ALA A 46 -0.01 -2.68 -6.53
N ASP A 47 1.30 -2.92 -6.47
CA ASP A 47 2.37 -1.99 -6.84
C ASP A 47 2.45 -1.69 -8.33
N LEU A 48 2.08 -2.64 -9.19
CA LEU A 48 1.92 -2.35 -10.62
C LEU A 48 0.74 -1.41 -10.89
N MET A 49 -0.40 -1.63 -10.22
CA MET A 49 -1.64 -0.88 -10.50
C MET A 49 -1.69 0.48 -9.79
N PHE A 50 -1.20 0.55 -8.56
CA PHE A 50 -1.42 1.67 -7.64
C PHE A 50 -0.13 2.08 -6.91
N PRO A 51 0.99 2.28 -7.62
CA PRO A 51 2.30 2.50 -7.00
C PRO A 51 2.27 3.65 -6.00
N GLY A 52 2.95 3.47 -4.87
CA GLY A 52 3.03 4.47 -3.80
C GLY A 52 1.81 4.53 -2.87
N PHE A 53 0.67 3.94 -3.25
CA PHE A 53 -0.50 3.87 -2.37
C PHE A 53 -0.38 2.78 -1.31
N SER A 54 -1.12 2.86 -0.21
CA SER A 54 -1.19 1.79 0.79
C SER A 54 -2.57 1.69 1.45
N THR A 55 -2.88 0.55 2.06
CA THR A 55 -4.17 0.33 2.75
C THR A 55 -4.34 1.18 4.02
N ILE A 56 -3.27 1.81 4.48
CA ILE A 56 -3.25 2.63 5.70
C ILE A 56 -3.28 4.14 5.41
N GLN A 57 -3.20 4.52 4.13
CA GLN A 57 -3.47 5.89 3.71
C GLN A 57 -4.98 6.13 3.74
N THR A 58 -5.34 7.35 4.09
CA THR A 58 -6.72 7.72 4.44
C THR A 58 -7.27 8.85 3.59
N ARG A 59 -6.49 9.91 3.32
CA ARG A 59 -6.95 11.16 2.67
C ARG A 59 -5.83 11.79 1.82
N ALA A 60 -6.18 12.42 0.71
CA ALA A 60 -5.20 13.06 -0.18
C ALA A 60 -4.45 14.21 0.49
N LYS A 61 -5.05 14.88 1.47
CA LYS A 61 -4.48 16.05 2.16
C LYS A 61 -3.07 15.81 2.71
N TYR A 62 -2.76 14.60 3.14
CA TYR A 62 -1.42 14.29 3.66
C TYR A 62 -0.33 14.34 2.57
N LEU A 63 -0.68 14.16 1.29
CA LEU A 63 0.23 14.39 0.16
C LEU A 63 0.62 15.87 0.01
N ILE A 64 -0.11 16.79 0.65
CA ILE A 64 0.17 18.23 0.68
C ILE A 64 0.86 18.64 1.98
N THR A 65 0.28 18.25 3.11
CA THR A 65 0.69 18.78 4.42
C THR A 65 2.07 18.32 4.82
N ILE A 66 2.46 17.07 4.52
CA ILE A 66 3.80 16.56 4.85
C ILE A 66 4.90 17.35 4.11
N PRO A 67 4.85 17.53 2.77
CA PRO A 67 5.75 18.43 2.06
C PRO A 67 5.79 19.85 2.61
N ARG A 68 4.64 20.43 3.00
CA ARG A 68 4.58 21.78 3.59
C ARG A 68 5.32 21.86 4.91
N ILE A 69 5.14 20.88 5.81
CA ILE A 69 5.89 20.81 7.08
C ILE A 69 7.41 20.77 6.82
N ILE A 70 7.85 19.94 5.85
CA ILE A 70 9.27 19.86 5.52
C ILE A 70 9.77 21.20 4.94
N ARG A 71 8.98 21.86 4.08
CA ARG A 71 9.31 23.19 3.53
C ARG A 71 9.42 24.24 4.63
N ASP A 72 8.52 24.23 5.61
CA ASP A 72 8.55 25.17 6.74
C ASP A 72 9.82 25.01 7.56
N TYR A 73 10.28 23.77 7.78
CA TYR A 73 11.56 23.51 8.43
C TYR A 73 12.75 24.09 7.64
N LEU A 74 12.77 23.90 6.31
CA LEU A 74 13.84 24.40 5.46
C LEU A 74 13.88 25.93 5.41
N ALA A 75 12.73 26.59 5.58
CA ALA A 75 12.60 28.04 5.68
C ALA A 75 13.01 28.62 7.05
N LEU A 76 13.18 27.78 8.09
CA LEU A 76 13.62 28.24 9.41
C LEU A 76 15.02 28.87 9.35
N LYS A 77 15.29 29.81 10.26
CA LYS A 77 16.63 30.39 10.41
C LYS A 77 17.63 29.30 10.80
N PRO A 78 18.90 29.36 10.37
CA PRO A 78 19.92 28.35 10.72
C PRO A 78 20.05 28.10 12.24
N ALA A 79 19.87 29.14 13.06
CA ALA A 79 19.89 29.01 14.52
C ALA A 79 18.75 28.14 15.07
N GLN A 80 17.58 28.13 14.42
CA GLN A 80 16.43 27.28 14.79
C GLN A 80 16.65 25.84 14.31
N GLN A 81 17.14 25.65 13.08
CA GLN A 81 17.48 24.32 12.54
C GLN A 81 18.56 23.60 13.36
N ARG A 82 19.46 24.33 14.05
CA ARG A 82 20.44 23.73 14.98
C ARG A 82 19.83 23.24 16.29
N ARG A 83 18.71 23.83 16.73
CA ARG A 83 18.07 23.50 18.01
C ARG A 83 17.17 22.28 17.91
N GLN A 84 16.74 21.94 16.70
CA GLN A 84 15.79 20.86 16.46
C GLN A 84 16.08 20.21 15.11
N SER A 85 16.17 18.88 15.10
CA SER A 85 16.31 18.14 13.85
C SER A 85 15.02 18.18 13.02
N LEU A 86 15.12 17.99 11.70
CA LEU A 86 13.95 17.86 10.84
C LEU A 86 13.00 16.76 11.33
N GLN A 87 13.54 15.64 11.82
CA GLN A 87 12.73 14.57 12.39
C GLN A 87 11.88 15.07 13.57
N GLN A 88 12.50 15.72 14.55
CA GLN A 88 11.78 16.23 15.72
C GLN A 88 10.75 17.31 15.35
N TYR A 89 11.07 18.15 14.36
CA TYR A 89 10.16 19.18 13.88
C TYR A 89 8.94 18.56 13.18
N LEU A 90 9.19 17.60 12.28
CA LEU A 90 8.17 16.87 11.54
C LEU A 90 7.22 16.13 12.48
N GLU A 91 7.74 15.39 13.46
CA GLU A 91 6.94 14.72 14.50
C GLU A 91 6.05 15.71 15.28
N GLN A 92 6.57 16.88 15.66
CA GLN A 92 5.79 17.89 16.38
C GLN A 92 4.69 18.52 15.52
N GLN A 93 5.03 18.91 14.28
CA GLN A 93 4.07 19.54 13.38
C GLN A 93 2.96 18.58 12.94
N GLU A 94 3.25 17.29 12.77
CA GLU A 94 2.22 16.30 12.47
C GLU A 94 1.24 16.09 13.63
N ASN A 95 1.72 16.13 14.88
CA ASN A 95 0.83 16.11 16.05
C ASN A 95 -0.03 17.39 16.14
N LEU A 96 0.53 18.56 15.80
CA LEU A 96 -0.23 19.81 15.72
C LEU A 96 -1.29 19.76 14.61
N LEU A 97 -0.92 19.23 13.44
CA LEU A 97 -1.82 19.04 12.31
C LEU A 97 -2.99 18.12 12.68
N ALA A 98 -2.73 17.00 13.36
CA ALA A 98 -3.78 16.09 13.81
C ALA A 98 -4.78 16.80 14.75
N LYS A 99 -4.28 17.62 15.68
CA LYS A 99 -5.12 18.44 16.58
C LYS A 99 -5.92 19.48 15.80
N ALA A 100 -5.29 20.23 14.90
CA ALA A 100 -5.94 21.27 14.09
C ALA A 100 -7.09 20.68 13.25
N LEU A 101 -6.82 19.60 12.50
CA LEU A 101 -7.83 18.90 11.70
C LEU A 101 -8.98 18.36 12.56
N THR A 102 -8.66 17.79 13.72
CA THR A 102 -9.69 17.25 14.61
C THR A 102 -10.62 18.35 15.13
N LEU A 103 -10.05 19.47 15.60
CA LEU A 103 -10.81 20.62 16.10
C LEU A 103 -11.69 21.25 15.01
N GLN A 104 -11.16 21.36 13.79
CA GLN A 104 -11.85 21.98 12.67
C GLN A 104 -13.05 21.17 12.17
N HIS A 105 -13.03 19.85 12.35
CA HIS A 105 -14.05 18.93 11.85
C HIS A 105 -14.86 18.20 12.95
N LEU A 106 -14.82 18.67 14.20
CA LEU A 106 -15.51 18.08 15.36
C LEU A 106 -16.99 17.75 15.12
N ASN A 107 -17.70 18.56 14.32
CA ASN A 107 -19.15 18.46 14.10
C ASN A 107 -19.52 17.98 12.69
N GLU A 108 -18.55 17.67 11.84
CA GLU A 108 -18.78 17.37 10.42
C GLU A 108 -18.81 15.88 10.11
N GLY A 109 -18.57 15.02 11.10
CA GLY A 109 -18.54 13.56 10.93
C GLY A 109 -17.45 13.07 9.97
N VAL A 110 -16.44 13.90 9.72
CA VAL A 110 -15.32 13.60 8.83
C VAL A 110 -14.53 12.41 9.37
N THR A 111 -14.24 11.46 8.48
CA THR A 111 -13.41 10.29 8.77
C THR A 111 -12.05 10.39 8.05
N GLY A 112 -11.09 9.57 8.49
CA GLY A 112 -9.76 9.47 7.87
C GLY A 112 -8.71 10.45 8.38
N ILE A 113 -9.01 11.25 9.41
CA ILE A 113 -8.00 12.06 10.11
C ILE A 113 -7.11 11.10 10.94
N ILE A 114 -5.85 11.00 10.56
CA ILE A 114 -4.83 10.23 11.28
C ILE A 114 -4.54 10.94 12.62
N GLY A 115 -4.75 10.23 13.73
CA GLY A 115 -4.55 10.75 15.08
C GLY A 115 -5.79 11.36 15.75
N SER A 116 -6.97 11.30 15.12
CA SER A 116 -8.20 11.90 15.68
C SER A 116 -8.70 11.28 16.98
N THR A 117 -8.37 10.02 17.26
CA THR A 117 -8.77 9.30 18.49
C THR A 117 -7.77 9.45 19.64
N MET A 118 -6.74 10.29 19.48
CA MET A 118 -5.70 10.46 20.50
C MET A 118 -6.20 11.25 21.70
N LYS A 119 -5.73 10.87 22.90
CA LYS A 119 -5.90 11.69 24.10
C LYS A 119 -4.79 12.75 24.19
N ASP A 120 -5.04 13.83 24.92
CA ASP A 120 -4.05 14.87 25.17
C ASP A 120 -2.76 14.28 25.77
N GLY A 121 -1.64 14.44 25.06
CA GLY A 121 -0.32 13.98 25.48
C GLY A 121 0.15 12.66 24.86
N GLU A 122 -0.70 11.96 24.10
CA GLU A 122 -0.29 10.79 23.30
C GLU A 122 0.37 11.25 21.99
N SER A 123 1.19 10.38 21.37
CA SER A 123 1.73 10.58 20.02
C SER A 123 1.01 9.67 19.03
N VAL A 124 0.90 10.09 17.76
CA VAL A 124 0.25 9.27 16.73
C VAL A 124 1.01 7.95 16.61
N ALA A 125 0.31 6.82 16.73
CA ALA A 125 0.93 5.49 16.62
C ALA A 125 1.68 5.30 15.29
N ARG A 126 1.28 6.03 14.24
CA ARG A 126 1.95 6.15 12.94
C ARG A 126 1.82 7.56 12.41
N LEU A 127 2.95 8.24 12.26
CA LEU A 127 3.00 9.57 11.70
C LEU A 127 2.63 9.54 10.21
N PRO A 128 1.74 10.42 9.74
CA PRO A 128 1.51 10.64 8.31
C PRO A 128 2.78 10.60 7.44
N SER A 129 3.90 11.18 7.87
CA SER A 129 5.16 11.14 7.10
C SER A 129 5.63 9.73 6.77
N SER A 130 5.56 8.78 7.72
CA SER A 130 5.95 7.39 7.43
C SER A 130 4.95 6.69 6.51
N VAL A 131 3.66 6.97 6.68
CA VAL A 131 2.56 6.38 5.90
C VAL A 131 2.58 6.80 4.43
N TYR A 132 2.90 8.07 4.16
CA TYR A 132 2.85 8.64 2.81
C TYR A 132 4.21 8.76 2.13
N TRP A 133 5.33 8.45 2.81
CA TRP A 133 6.67 8.65 2.24
C TRP A 133 6.87 8.00 0.87
N VAL A 134 6.39 6.77 0.70
CA VAL A 134 6.49 6.06 -0.58
C VAL A 134 5.69 6.80 -1.66
N ALA A 135 4.44 7.21 -1.37
CA ALA A 135 3.64 8.00 -2.30
C ALA A 135 4.33 9.32 -2.69
N LEU A 136 4.85 10.06 -1.70
CA LEU A 136 5.50 11.35 -1.92
C LEU A 136 6.66 11.24 -2.92
N ARG A 137 7.44 10.15 -2.85
CA ARG A 137 8.53 9.88 -3.80
C ARG A 137 8.03 9.35 -5.14
N THR A 138 7.15 8.35 -5.13
CA THR A 138 6.62 7.72 -6.33
C THR A 138 5.93 8.72 -7.26
N TRP A 139 5.20 9.68 -6.69
CA TRP A 139 4.46 10.69 -7.45
C TRP A 139 5.26 11.99 -7.64
N GLY A 140 6.57 12.00 -7.34
CA GLY A 140 7.45 13.14 -7.60
C GLY A 140 7.06 14.41 -6.83
N ILE A 141 6.40 14.26 -5.68
CA ILE A 141 6.09 15.37 -4.76
C ILE A 141 7.36 15.73 -3.98
N ILE A 142 8.12 14.72 -3.58
CA ILE A 142 9.49 14.87 -3.07
C ILE A 142 10.41 14.09 -3.99
N ASP A 143 11.26 14.81 -4.72
CA ASP A 143 12.24 14.25 -5.65
C ASP A 143 13.43 13.64 -4.90
N THR A 144 13.27 12.37 -4.51
CA THR A 144 14.31 11.60 -3.85
C THR A 144 14.07 10.10 -3.98
N GLN A 145 15.16 9.32 -4.01
CA GLN A 145 15.12 7.86 -3.90
C GLN A 145 15.40 7.36 -2.48
N ALA A 146 15.76 8.27 -1.56
CA ALA A 146 16.10 7.93 -0.19
C ALA A 146 14.89 7.48 0.64
N SER A 147 15.14 6.58 1.59
CA SER A 147 14.17 6.31 2.65
C SER A 147 13.88 7.55 3.50
N LEU A 148 12.78 7.56 4.25
CA LEU A 148 12.43 8.71 5.09
C LEU A 148 13.59 9.06 6.03
N ASN A 149 14.15 8.06 6.70
CA ASN A 149 15.28 8.25 7.61
C ASN A 149 16.56 8.73 6.91
N GLN A 150 16.87 8.22 5.72
CA GLN A 150 18.00 8.72 4.94
C GLN A 150 17.78 10.18 4.53
N PHE A 151 16.56 10.54 4.09
CA PHE A 151 16.21 11.91 3.73
C PHE A 151 16.32 12.86 4.94
N LEU A 152 15.73 12.48 6.08
CA LEU A 152 15.79 13.26 7.33
C LEU A 152 17.23 13.51 7.78
N ARG A 153 18.13 12.52 7.61
CA ARG A 153 19.56 12.65 7.92
C ARG A 153 20.33 13.47 6.88
N SER A 154 19.88 13.48 5.62
CA SER A 154 20.52 14.23 4.53
C SER A 154 20.32 15.74 4.66
N VAL A 155 19.22 16.18 5.29
CA VAL A 155 18.94 17.60 5.52
C VAL A 155 19.83 18.10 6.66
N LYS A 156 20.95 18.74 6.30
CA LYS A 156 21.85 19.41 7.25
C LYS A 156 21.51 20.90 7.35
N PRO A 157 21.73 21.53 8.52
CA PRO A 157 21.64 22.99 8.65
C PRO A 157 22.59 23.69 7.66
N ALA A 158 22.13 24.79 7.06
CA ALA A 158 22.76 25.46 5.91
C ALA A 158 24.24 25.93 6.05
N GLU A 159 24.90 25.75 7.19
CA GLU A 159 26.29 26.19 7.42
C GLU A 159 27.34 25.08 7.42
N SER A 160 26.99 23.81 7.20
CA SER A 160 28.02 22.76 7.04
C SER A 160 28.84 22.88 5.74
N SER A 161 28.43 23.75 4.81
CA SER A 161 29.02 23.91 3.47
C SER A 161 30.18 24.92 3.43
N LEU A 162 30.47 25.64 4.52
CA LEU A 162 31.49 26.70 4.57
C LEU A 162 32.78 26.29 5.32
N GLY A 163 32.93 25.02 5.72
CA GLY A 163 33.96 24.60 6.68
C GLY A 163 34.95 23.52 6.27
N SER A 164 34.93 22.98 5.05
CA SER A 164 35.93 21.99 4.64
C SER A 164 36.17 21.99 3.13
N LYS A 165 36.93 22.98 2.63
CA LYS A 165 37.73 22.79 1.42
C LYS A 165 39.09 22.23 1.83
N LEU A 166 39.16 20.92 2.01
CA LEU A 166 40.40 20.18 1.75
C LEU A 166 40.26 19.66 0.32
N PRO A 167 41.21 19.96 -0.59
CA PRO A 167 41.21 19.39 -1.92
C PRO A 167 41.78 17.98 -1.81
N ASP A 168 40.92 16.96 -1.75
CA ASP A 168 41.19 15.67 -2.37
C ASP A 168 39.93 14.78 -2.33
N GLU A 169 39.70 14.13 -3.46
CA GLU A 169 38.63 13.18 -3.81
C GLU A 169 37.30 13.80 -4.25
N ALA A 170 37.14 13.84 -5.57
CA ALA A 170 35.91 14.12 -6.27
C ALA A 170 34.85 13.05 -5.93
N ASP A 171 33.77 13.48 -5.30
CA ASP A 171 32.46 12.83 -5.42
C ASP A 171 31.48 13.90 -5.88
N ASP A 172 31.19 13.89 -7.19
CA ASP A 172 30.14 14.69 -7.84
C ASP A 172 28.79 14.20 -7.34
N THR A 173 28.38 14.66 -6.15
CA THR A 173 26.96 14.73 -5.80
C THR A 173 26.55 16.19 -5.79
N ASP A 174 26.12 16.65 -6.96
CA ASP A 174 25.61 18.00 -7.22
C ASP A 174 24.70 18.50 -6.10
N GLY A 175 25.07 19.66 -5.55
CA GLY A 175 24.39 20.39 -4.49
C GLY A 175 23.05 20.98 -4.92
N VAL A 176 22.09 20.14 -5.25
CA VAL A 176 20.68 20.52 -5.34
C VAL A 176 20.21 20.85 -3.92
N SER A 177 19.92 22.14 -3.66
CA SER A 177 19.38 22.57 -2.36
C SER A 177 18.21 21.67 -1.98
N ALA A 178 18.14 21.22 -0.72
CA ALA A 178 17.04 20.36 -0.26
C ALA A 178 15.65 20.94 -0.58
N ASP A 179 15.61 22.26 -0.71
CA ASP A 179 14.48 23.09 -1.07
C ASP A 179 13.92 22.82 -2.49
N SER A 180 14.77 22.58 -3.49
CA SER A 180 14.30 22.33 -4.87
C SER A 180 13.77 20.92 -5.09
N ARG A 181 13.97 20.00 -4.13
CA ARG A 181 13.44 18.64 -4.20
C ARG A 181 11.98 18.53 -3.76
N ILE A 182 11.43 19.54 -3.10
CA ILE A 182 10.08 19.50 -2.51
C ILE A 182 9.14 20.31 -3.39
N HIS A 183 8.16 19.67 -4.01
CA HIS A 183 7.19 20.34 -4.84
C HIS A 183 5.91 20.63 -4.05
N LEU A 184 5.36 21.83 -4.21
CA LEU A 184 4.14 22.30 -3.57
C LEU A 184 3.23 22.96 -4.61
N ASP A 185 1.94 23.06 -4.30
CA ASP A 185 0.99 23.88 -5.07
C ASP A 185 1.32 25.37 -4.96
N ARG A 186 1.66 25.82 -3.75
CA ARG A 186 2.13 27.17 -3.41
C ARG A 186 2.86 27.16 -2.09
N TYR A 187 3.68 28.19 -1.85
CA TYR A 187 4.26 28.42 -0.53
C TYR A 187 3.32 29.31 0.30
N ASP A 188 2.92 28.81 1.47
CA ASP A 188 2.13 29.54 2.48
C ASP A 188 2.69 29.15 3.85
N PRO A 189 3.32 30.06 4.61
CA PRO A 189 3.89 29.75 5.93
C PRO A 189 2.86 29.70 7.06
N GLN A 190 1.60 30.09 6.83
CA GLN A 190 0.54 30.16 7.84
C GLN A 190 -0.61 29.18 7.56
N TRP A 191 -0.35 28.16 6.75
CA TRP A 191 -1.35 27.21 6.28
C TRP A 191 -2.00 26.35 7.37
N ILE A 192 -1.33 26.13 8.51
CA ILE A 192 -1.80 25.19 9.55
C ILE A 192 -3.04 25.70 10.30
N GLU A 193 -3.20 27.02 10.44
CA GLU A 193 -4.33 27.61 11.21
C GLU A 193 -5.67 27.48 10.47
N GLY A 194 -5.65 27.30 9.15
CA GLY A 194 -6.83 27.13 8.30
C GLY A 194 -6.92 25.77 7.61
N VAL A 195 -6.19 24.75 8.10
CA VAL A 195 -6.04 23.48 7.38
C VAL A 195 -7.31 22.61 7.40
N HIS A 196 -7.98 22.49 6.26
CA HIS A 196 -9.07 21.52 6.11
C HIS A 196 -8.57 20.16 5.62
N ILE A 197 -9.34 19.10 5.89
CA ILE A 197 -9.08 17.76 5.36
C ILE A 197 -9.35 17.67 3.84
N THR A 198 -10.29 18.47 3.33
CA THR A 198 -10.61 18.56 1.91
C THR A 198 -9.55 19.40 1.20
N LEU A 199 -9.25 19.07 -0.05
CA LEU A 199 -8.27 19.82 -0.83
C LEU A 199 -8.81 21.20 -1.22
N SER A 200 -7.94 22.20 -1.26
CA SER A 200 -8.23 23.43 -2.01
C SER A 200 -8.10 23.16 -3.51
N GLU A 201 -8.62 24.09 -4.33
CA GLU A 201 -8.47 24.01 -5.79
C GLU A 201 -7.00 23.94 -6.22
N SER A 202 -6.13 24.77 -5.65
CA SER A 202 -4.70 24.76 -5.95
C SER A 202 -4.03 23.41 -5.62
N GLU A 203 -4.39 22.81 -4.48
CA GLU A 203 -3.87 21.53 -4.02
C GLU A 203 -4.34 20.39 -4.92
N ALA A 204 -5.61 20.38 -5.30
CA ALA A 204 -6.18 19.39 -6.19
C ALA A 204 -5.57 19.46 -7.59
N VAL A 205 -5.45 20.66 -8.16
CA VAL A 205 -4.78 20.87 -9.46
C VAL A 205 -3.32 20.40 -9.41
N PHE A 206 -2.61 20.70 -8.32
CA PHE A 206 -1.24 20.23 -8.13
C PHE A 206 -1.15 18.70 -8.09
N LEU A 207 -1.97 18.03 -7.27
CA LEU A 207 -1.95 16.56 -7.18
C LEU A 207 -2.40 15.88 -8.47
N ASN A 208 -3.40 16.41 -9.16
CA ASN A 208 -3.80 15.93 -10.48
C ASN A 208 -2.63 16.01 -11.47
N HIS A 209 -1.91 17.14 -11.50
CA HIS A 209 -0.70 17.25 -12.33
C HIS A 209 0.40 16.23 -11.93
N LYS A 210 0.52 15.90 -10.64
CA LYS A 210 1.42 14.82 -10.19
C LYS A 210 0.97 13.44 -10.66
N LEU A 211 -0.34 13.16 -10.70
CA LEU A 211 -0.87 11.91 -11.25
C LEU A 211 -0.57 11.78 -12.75
N GLN A 212 -0.75 12.85 -13.52
CA GLN A 212 -0.48 12.88 -14.97
C GLN A 212 0.99 12.60 -15.32
N ASN A 213 1.92 13.02 -14.45
CA ASN A 213 3.36 12.82 -14.62
C ASN A 213 3.91 11.63 -13.82
N GLY A 214 3.02 10.82 -13.23
CA GLY A 214 3.39 9.67 -12.43
C GLY A 214 3.76 8.43 -13.26
N PRO A 215 3.81 7.25 -12.63
CA PRO A 215 4.13 6.00 -13.33
C PRO A 215 3.10 5.71 -14.44
N ILE A 216 3.54 5.80 -15.71
CA ILE A 216 2.65 5.87 -16.88
C ILE A 216 1.67 4.69 -17.01
N ASN A 217 2.04 3.48 -16.58
CA ASN A 217 1.18 2.30 -16.69
C ASN A 217 0.32 2.05 -15.43
N SER A 218 0.44 2.90 -14.41
CA SER A 218 -0.42 2.81 -13.23
C SER A 218 -1.85 3.21 -13.56
N LEU A 219 -2.82 2.64 -12.84
CA LEU A 219 -4.22 2.91 -13.07
C LEU A 219 -4.58 4.38 -12.77
N PRO A 220 -4.12 5.01 -11.66
CA PRO A 220 -4.38 6.43 -11.42
C PRO A 220 -3.86 7.35 -12.54
N ALA A 221 -2.64 7.13 -13.02
CA ALA A 221 -2.09 7.94 -14.11
C ALA A 221 -2.88 7.74 -15.42
N GLN A 222 -3.26 6.50 -15.75
CA GLN A 222 -4.04 6.21 -16.95
C GLN A 222 -5.45 6.77 -16.91
N LEU A 223 -6.12 6.72 -15.75
CA LEU A 223 -7.44 7.31 -15.56
C LEU A 223 -7.40 8.82 -15.81
N GLU A 224 -6.38 9.51 -15.29
CA GLU A 224 -6.21 10.95 -15.50
C GLU A 224 -5.84 11.29 -16.94
N LEU A 225 -4.85 10.61 -17.51
CA LEU A 225 -4.41 10.83 -18.90
C LEU A 225 -5.52 10.57 -19.93
N SER A 226 -6.45 9.67 -19.61
CA SER A 226 -7.58 9.33 -20.47
C SER A 226 -8.83 10.17 -20.19
N GLY A 227 -8.81 11.05 -19.19
CA GLY A 227 -9.98 11.84 -18.77
C GLY A 227 -11.11 11.01 -18.16
N LEU A 228 -10.80 9.82 -17.65
CA LEU A 228 -11.76 8.83 -17.14
C LEU A 228 -11.87 8.83 -15.62
N LEU A 229 -11.13 9.68 -14.90
CA LEU A 229 -11.12 9.67 -13.44
C LEU A 229 -12.50 9.93 -12.86
N LYS A 230 -13.19 10.96 -13.34
CA LYS A 230 -14.54 11.30 -12.86
C LYS A 230 -15.52 10.14 -13.09
N GLU A 231 -15.49 9.57 -14.29
CA GLU A 231 -16.37 8.46 -14.67
C GLU A 231 -16.21 7.26 -13.73
N VAL A 232 -14.98 6.80 -13.48
CA VAL A 232 -14.76 5.64 -12.60
C VAL A 232 -15.13 5.92 -11.13
N LEU A 233 -15.12 7.18 -10.70
CA LEU A 233 -15.44 7.58 -9.32
C LEU A 233 -16.95 7.78 -9.09
N ASP A 234 -17.70 8.14 -10.13
CA ASP A 234 -19.16 8.26 -10.12
C ASP A 234 -19.84 6.88 -10.13
N GLU A 235 -19.16 5.88 -10.70
CA GLU A 235 -19.61 4.48 -10.67
C GLU A 235 -19.51 3.86 -9.26
N ASP A 236 -20.42 2.93 -8.96
CA ASP A 236 -20.46 2.21 -7.67
C ASP A 236 -19.49 1.01 -7.63
N LEU A 237 -18.22 1.29 -7.92
CA LEU A 237 -17.13 0.31 -7.96
C LEU A 237 -16.46 0.23 -6.58
N THR A 238 -17.19 -0.26 -5.58
CA THR A 238 -16.71 -0.34 -4.18
C THR A 238 -15.60 -1.37 -3.97
N GLY A 239 -15.53 -2.40 -4.81
CA GLY A 239 -14.50 -3.44 -4.74
C GLY A 239 -13.71 -3.62 -6.02
N PHE A 240 -12.48 -4.13 -5.89
CA PHE A 240 -11.59 -4.35 -7.02
C PHE A 240 -12.17 -5.23 -8.14
N ALA A 241 -13.00 -6.23 -7.85
CA ALA A 241 -13.61 -7.07 -8.89
C ALA A 241 -14.51 -6.26 -9.83
N GLN A 242 -15.27 -5.30 -9.31
CA GLN A 242 -16.10 -4.39 -10.11
C GLN A 242 -15.22 -3.46 -10.94
N LEU A 243 -14.18 -2.89 -10.32
CA LEU A 243 -13.18 -2.09 -11.03
C LEU A 243 -12.54 -2.86 -12.18
N ALA A 244 -12.16 -4.12 -11.96
CA ALA A 244 -11.54 -4.95 -12.99
C ALA A 244 -12.48 -5.19 -14.18
N GLY A 245 -13.77 -5.42 -13.91
CA GLY A 245 -14.80 -5.50 -14.94
C GLY A 245 -14.94 -4.22 -15.74
N TRP A 246 -14.98 -3.06 -15.07
CA TRP A 246 -15.04 -1.75 -15.71
C TRP A 246 -13.79 -1.49 -16.57
N VAL A 247 -12.58 -1.68 -16.02
CA VAL A 247 -11.31 -1.50 -16.74
C VAL A 247 -11.21 -2.39 -17.98
N ALA A 248 -11.71 -3.64 -17.90
CA ALA A 248 -11.73 -4.55 -19.03
C ALA A 248 -12.66 -4.07 -20.16
N ALA A 249 -13.75 -3.38 -19.82
CA ALA A 249 -14.71 -2.82 -20.76
C ALA A 249 -14.30 -1.46 -21.33
N THR A 250 -13.27 -0.80 -20.77
CA THR A 250 -12.89 0.57 -21.12
C THR A 250 -11.72 0.62 -22.13
N PRO A 251 -11.99 0.87 -23.44
CA PRO A 251 -10.96 0.85 -24.48
C PRO A 251 -9.97 2.01 -24.39
N GLY A 252 -10.32 3.11 -23.70
CA GLY A 252 -9.48 4.31 -23.58
C GLY A 252 -8.18 4.12 -22.78
N LEU A 253 -8.09 3.07 -21.95
CA LEU A 253 -6.91 2.80 -21.14
C LEU A 253 -5.79 2.10 -21.95
N ALA A 254 -4.53 2.27 -21.56
CA ALA A 254 -3.43 1.53 -22.17
C ALA A 254 -3.60 0.01 -22.02
N GLN A 255 -3.25 -0.74 -23.06
CA GLN A 255 -3.35 -2.21 -23.07
C GLN A 255 -2.61 -2.84 -21.89
N ARG A 256 -1.40 -2.36 -21.58
CA ARG A 256 -0.59 -2.86 -20.47
C ARG A 256 -1.29 -2.71 -19.11
N THR A 257 -2.00 -1.61 -18.90
CA THR A 257 -2.75 -1.36 -17.66
C THR A 257 -3.96 -2.29 -17.57
N ARG A 258 -4.71 -2.45 -18.67
CA ARG A 258 -5.81 -3.42 -18.73
C ARG A 258 -5.34 -4.85 -18.45
N ASP A 259 -4.25 -5.27 -19.09
CA ASP A 259 -3.67 -6.62 -18.89
C ASP A 259 -3.24 -6.83 -17.44
N THR A 260 -2.63 -5.82 -16.83
CA THR A 260 -2.22 -5.87 -15.41
C THR A 260 -3.43 -6.07 -14.49
N VAL A 261 -4.50 -5.29 -14.69
CA VAL A 261 -5.74 -5.41 -13.89
C VAL A 261 -6.41 -6.76 -14.12
N LYS A 262 -6.44 -7.24 -15.37
CA LYS A 262 -6.97 -8.57 -15.71
C LYS A 262 -6.18 -9.68 -15.02
N MET A 263 -4.86 -9.62 -15.03
CA MET A 263 -4.00 -10.58 -14.33
C MET A 263 -4.25 -10.56 -12.82
N ALA A 264 -4.30 -9.37 -12.21
CA ALA A 264 -4.57 -9.22 -10.78
C ALA A 264 -5.95 -9.77 -10.38
N HIS A 265 -6.98 -9.52 -11.20
CA HIS A 265 -8.31 -10.08 -10.97
C HIS A 265 -8.33 -11.60 -11.08
N SER A 266 -7.71 -12.15 -12.12
CA SER A 266 -7.60 -13.60 -12.31
C SER A 266 -6.80 -14.27 -11.19
N PHE A 267 -5.77 -13.61 -10.67
CA PHE A 267 -5.02 -14.04 -9.49
C PHE A 267 -5.90 -14.05 -8.23
N SER A 268 -6.68 -12.98 -8.00
CA SER A 268 -7.63 -12.90 -6.88
C SER A 268 -8.65 -14.05 -6.91
N GLU A 269 -9.24 -14.35 -8.07
CA GLU A 269 -10.21 -15.44 -8.18
C GLU A 269 -9.58 -16.81 -7.94
N LEU A 270 -8.38 -17.07 -8.49
CA LEU A 270 -7.69 -18.35 -8.27
C LEU A 270 -7.37 -18.58 -6.79
N ILE A 271 -6.87 -17.55 -6.10
CA ILE A 271 -6.48 -17.63 -4.68
C ILE A 271 -7.70 -17.65 -3.76
N TYR A 272 -8.80 -17.02 -4.15
CA TYR A 272 -10.06 -17.11 -3.42
C TYR A 272 -10.51 -18.58 -3.31
N GLY A 273 -10.42 -19.36 -4.38
CA GLY A 273 -10.72 -20.80 -4.34
C GLY A 273 -9.84 -21.57 -3.35
N ALA A 274 -8.55 -21.25 -3.28
CA ALA A 274 -7.63 -21.89 -2.33
C ALA A 274 -8.01 -21.57 -0.88
N HIS A 275 -8.34 -20.31 -0.60
CA HIS A 275 -8.80 -19.89 0.72
C HIS A 275 -10.18 -20.44 1.06
N LEU A 276 -11.04 -20.67 0.07
CA LEU A 276 -12.34 -21.28 0.27
C LEU A 276 -12.22 -22.73 0.72
N ARG A 277 -11.40 -23.55 0.04
CA ARG A 277 -11.09 -24.92 0.51
C ARG A 277 -10.42 -24.91 1.88
N PHE A 278 -9.49 -23.98 2.12
CA PHE A 278 -8.87 -23.81 3.43
C PHE A 278 -9.91 -23.51 4.53
N ASN A 279 -10.86 -22.61 4.29
CA ASN A 279 -11.93 -22.29 5.25
C ASN A 279 -12.90 -23.46 5.47
N ILE A 280 -13.16 -24.27 4.44
CA ILE A 280 -13.93 -25.52 4.58
C ILE A 280 -13.22 -26.49 5.53
N VAL A 281 -11.91 -26.68 5.35
CA VAL A 281 -11.11 -27.52 6.27
C VAL A 281 -11.13 -26.96 7.69
N VAL A 282 -10.95 -25.64 7.86
CA VAL A 282 -11.02 -24.98 9.18
C VAL A 282 -12.39 -25.22 9.84
N ALA A 283 -13.48 -25.06 9.08
CA ALA A 283 -14.84 -25.28 9.55
C ALA A 283 -15.08 -26.72 9.97
N ARG A 284 -14.60 -27.68 9.17
CA ARG A 284 -14.66 -29.12 9.47
C ARG A 284 -13.92 -29.46 10.76
N ASN A 285 -12.69 -28.96 10.94
CA ASN A 285 -11.88 -29.21 12.14
C ASN A 285 -12.51 -28.61 13.41
N ASN A 286 -13.33 -27.56 13.26
CA ASN A 286 -14.03 -26.89 14.36
C ASN A 286 -15.51 -27.31 14.47
N GLN A 287 -15.96 -28.31 13.71
CA GLN A 287 -17.34 -28.83 13.75
C GLN A 287 -18.41 -27.74 13.53
N ARG A 288 -18.14 -26.79 12.61
CA ARG A 288 -19.04 -25.69 12.26
C ARG A 288 -19.85 -26.00 11.01
N GLU A 289 -20.86 -26.86 11.17
CA GLU A 289 -21.75 -27.29 10.06
C GLU A 289 -22.44 -26.10 9.38
N ASP A 290 -22.78 -25.04 10.14
CA ASP A 290 -23.39 -23.81 9.59
C ASP A 290 -22.50 -23.11 8.56
N LEU A 291 -21.17 -23.12 8.77
CA LEU A 291 -20.20 -22.54 7.84
C LEU A 291 -19.85 -23.50 6.70
N LEU A 292 -19.86 -24.81 6.96
CA LEU A 292 -19.57 -25.83 5.95
C LEU A 292 -20.56 -25.77 4.78
N ASP A 293 -21.86 -25.78 5.08
CA ASP A 293 -22.90 -25.67 4.07
C ASP A 293 -22.76 -24.38 3.26
N GLN A 294 -22.51 -23.26 3.94
CA GLN A 294 -22.30 -21.96 3.29
C GLN A 294 -21.08 -21.99 2.36
N TYR A 295 -19.95 -22.55 2.80
CA TYR A 295 -18.72 -22.54 2.02
C TYR A 295 -18.72 -23.54 0.87
N GLU A 296 -19.38 -24.69 1.02
CA GLU A 296 -19.54 -25.65 -0.09
C GLU A 296 -20.47 -25.08 -1.18
N LEU A 297 -21.48 -24.28 -0.83
CA LEU A 297 -22.27 -23.53 -1.81
C LEU A 297 -21.41 -22.51 -2.57
N LEU A 298 -20.61 -21.72 -1.85
CA LEU A 298 -19.68 -20.78 -2.48
C LEU A 298 -18.67 -21.50 -3.38
N TRP A 299 -18.23 -22.71 -3.01
CA TRP A 299 -17.30 -23.51 -3.80
C TRP A 299 -17.95 -23.97 -5.10
N CYS A 300 -19.18 -24.48 -5.02
CA CYS A 300 -19.97 -24.84 -6.20
C CYS A 300 -20.14 -23.66 -7.15
N ASP A 301 -20.41 -22.47 -6.63
CA ASP A 301 -20.55 -21.26 -7.45
C ASP A 301 -19.24 -20.82 -8.09
N TRP A 302 -18.15 -20.80 -7.32
CA TRP A 302 -16.83 -20.45 -7.81
C TRP A 302 -16.34 -21.41 -8.91
N HIS A 303 -16.60 -22.70 -8.75
CA HIS A 303 -16.19 -23.75 -9.70
C HIS A 303 -16.96 -23.71 -11.04
N LYS A 304 -18.04 -22.93 -11.15
CA LYS A 304 -18.77 -22.75 -12.44
C LYS A 304 -17.98 -21.96 -13.47
N VAL A 305 -17.00 -21.17 -13.04
CA VAL A 305 -16.21 -20.30 -13.92
C VAL A 305 -14.81 -20.88 -14.09
N PRO A 306 -14.28 -20.97 -15.34
CA PRO A 306 -12.91 -21.38 -15.58
C PRO A 306 -11.92 -20.47 -14.85
N GLN A 307 -10.92 -21.08 -14.22
CA GLN A 307 -9.90 -20.39 -13.44
C GLN A 307 -8.55 -20.44 -14.16
N ALA A 308 -7.63 -19.58 -13.72
CA ALA A 308 -6.28 -19.54 -14.27
C ALA A 308 -5.51 -20.84 -14.02
N GLY A 309 -4.76 -21.28 -15.03
CA GLY A 309 -3.85 -22.42 -14.96
C GLY A 309 -2.38 -22.03 -14.80
N PRO A 310 -1.47 -23.01 -14.89
CA PRO A 310 -0.03 -22.82 -14.64
C PRO A 310 0.64 -21.80 -15.58
N GLU A 311 0.16 -21.68 -16.81
CA GLU A 311 0.69 -20.72 -17.77
C GLU A 311 0.41 -19.28 -17.31
N GLN A 312 -0.83 -18.98 -16.90
CA GLN A 312 -1.20 -17.66 -16.40
C GLN A 312 -0.43 -17.34 -15.11
N VAL A 313 -0.26 -18.31 -14.20
CA VAL A 313 0.58 -18.15 -13.00
C VAL A 313 2.01 -17.74 -13.38
N SER A 314 2.59 -18.40 -14.38
CA SER A 314 3.93 -18.06 -14.87
C SER A 314 4.00 -16.64 -15.43
N GLN A 315 2.97 -16.22 -16.18
CA GLN A 315 2.86 -14.84 -16.69
C GLN A 315 2.76 -13.82 -15.57
N TRP A 316 2.02 -14.12 -14.49
CA TRP A 316 1.90 -13.24 -13.33
C TRP A 316 3.25 -13.03 -12.64
N LEU A 317 3.98 -14.11 -12.37
CA LEU A 317 5.30 -14.05 -11.73
C LEU A 317 6.29 -13.21 -12.55
N ALA A 318 6.26 -13.35 -13.88
CA ALA A 318 7.05 -12.55 -14.79
C ALA A 318 6.63 -11.06 -14.76
N ALA A 319 5.32 -10.78 -14.82
CA ALA A 319 4.79 -9.43 -14.84
C ALA A 319 5.09 -8.65 -13.55
N THR A 320 4.99 -9.29 -12.38
CA THR A 320 5.29 -8.68 -11.09
C THR A 320 6.77 -8.71 -10.73
N ASN A 321 7.61 -9.40 -11.52
CA ASN A 321 9.03 -9.66 -11.21
C ASN A 321 9.23 -10.30 -9.82
N ILE A 322 8.33 -11.22 -9.43
CA ILE A 322 8.39 -11.89 -8.13
C ILE A 322 8.88 -13.32 -8.31
N SER A 323 9.88 -13.70 -7.52
CA SER A 323 10.35 -15.08 -7.44
C SER A 323 9.76 -15.76 -6.21
N LEU A 324 8.68 -16.52 -6.40
CA LEU A 324 8.13 -17.39 -5.36
C LEU A 324 8.97 -18.67 -5.26
N ARG A 325 10.13 -18.60 -4.59
CA ARG A 325 10.99 -19.79 -4.38
C ARG A 325 10.44 -20.67 -3.27
N GLY A 326 10.68 -21.98 -3.40
CA GLY A 326 10.31 -22.95 -2.37
C GLY A 326 8.81 -23.23 -2.32
N ARG A 327 8.29 -23.40 -1.10
CA ARG A 327 6.98 -24.03 -0.86
C ARG A 327 5.80 -23.28 -1.49
N THR A 328 5.78 -21.96 -1.40
CA THR A 328 4.68 -21.14 -1.93
C THR A 328 4.61 -21.22 -3.46
N GLY A 329 5.74 -21.18 -4.15
CA GLY A 329 5.76 -21.30 -5.62
C GLY A 329 5.27 -22.67 -6.08
N THR A 330 5.76 -23.74 -5.44
CA THR A 330 5.28 -25.10 -5.69
C THR A 330 3.78 -25.22 -5.44
N PHE A 331 3.30 -24.71 -4.29
CA PHE A 331 1.87 -24.71 -3.96
C PHE A 331 1.03 -23.99 -5.02
N LEU A 332 1.42 -22.78 -5.44
CA LEU A 332 0.65 -22.01 -6.40
C LEU A 332 0.57 -22.71 -7.77
N MET A 333 1.68 -23.31 -8.23
CA MET A 333 1.72 -24.07 -9.46
C MET A 333 0.87 -25.35 -9.36
N GLU A 334 1.07 -26.16 -8.32
CA GLU A 334 0.28 -27.39 -8.07
C GLU A 334 -1.22 -27.07 -7.94
N TRP A 335 -1.58 -26.01 -7.22
CA TRP A 335 -2.97 -25.55 -7.09
C TRP A 335 -3.58 -25.22 -8.45
N SER A 336 -2.90 -24.39 -9.25
CA SER A 336 -3.38 -24.01 -10.58
C SER A 336 -3.51 -25.20 -11.54
N GLU A 337 -2.59 -26.17 -11.45
CA GLU A 337 -2.62 -27.39 -12.24
C GLU A 337 -3.78 -28.31 -11.82
N HIS A 338 -4.00 -28.48 -10.51
CA HIS A 338 -5.09 -29.31 -10.00
C HIS A 338 -6.47 -28.74 -10.32
N ILE A 339 -6.62 -27.41 -10.28
CA ILE A 339 -7.84 -26.74 -10.71
C ILE A 339 -8.06 -26.91 -12.22
N ALA A 340 -7.03 -26.71 -13.04
CA ALA A 340 -7.13 -26.89 -14.49
C ALA A 340 -7.50 -28.34 -14.89
N ASN A 341 -7.00 -29.33 -14.13
CA ASN A 341 -7.27 -30.75 -14.36
C ASN A 341 -8.50 -31.29 -13.63
N SER A 342 -9.27 -30.44 -12.93
CA SER A 342 -10.48 -30.83 -12.19
C SER A 342 -10.25 -32.01 -11.22
N VAL A 343 -9.14 -31.97 -10.48
CA VAL A 343 -8.79 -33.02 -9.49
C VAL A 343 -9.81 -33.01 -8.35
N SER A 344 -10.00 -34.15 -7.67
CA SER A 344 -10.96 -34.29 -6.58
C SER A 344 -10.69 -33.33 -5.42
N VAL A 345 -11.77 -32.87 -4.77
CA VAL A 345 -11.70 -31.94 -3.62
C VAL A 345 -10.88 -32.48 -2.45
N VAL A 346 -10.76 -33.80 -2.30
CA VAL A 346 -9.92 -34.44 -1.26
C VAL A 346 -8.44 -34.11 -1.47
N VAL A 347 -7.97 -34.10 -2.73
CA VAL A 347 -6.58 -33.74 -3.05
C VAL A 347 -6.36 -32.25 -2.85
N LEU A 348 -7.34 -31.41 -3.22
CA LEU A 348 -7.29 -29.96 -3.02
C LEU A 348 -7.23 -29.60 -1.53
N ASP A 349 -8.06 -30.23 -0.69
CA ASP A 349 -8.07 -30.06 0.77
C ASP A 349 -6.69 -30.44 1.36
N ALA A 350 -6.14 -31.60 0.96
CA ALA A 350 -4.82 -32.04 1.40
C ALA A 350 -3.70 -31.06 1.00
N LEU A 351 -3.80 -30.47 -0.20
CA LEU A 351 -2.83 -29.49 -0.70
C LEU A 351 -2.85 -28.19 0.12
N VAL A 352 -4.03 -27.62 0.39
CA VAL A 352 -4.14 -26.40 1.20
C VAL A 352 -3.76 -26.64 2.66
N GLU A 353 -4.09 -27.81 3.22
CA GLU A 353 -3.65 -28.22 4.56
C GLU A 353 -2.13 -28.30 4.67
N LYS A 354 -1.50 -29.01 3.74
CA LYS A 354 -0.04 -29.15 3.67
C LYS A 354 0.64 -27.78 3.59
N GLN A 355 0.10 -26.87 2.77
CA GLN A 355 0.65 -25.53 2.64
C GLN A 355 0.50 -24.70 3.92
N ALA A 356 -0.71 -24.63 4.49
CA ALA A 356 -0.98 -23.85 5.71
C ALA A 356 -0.18 -24.37 6.92
N LEU A 357 -0.11 -25.69 7.10
CA LEU A 357 0.73 -26.32 8.13
C LEU A 357 2.22 -26.08 7.86
N GLY A 358 2.66 -26.13 6.61
CA GLY A 358 4.05 -25.84 6.23
C GLY A 358 4.46 -24.40 6.58
N ASN A 359 3.57 -23.43 6.35
CA ASN A 359 3.86 -22.01 6.56
C ASN A 359 3.95 -21.65 8.05
N LYS A 360 3.03 -22.13 8.88
CA LYS A 360 2.93 -21.71 10.28
C LYS A 360 3.25 -22.80 11.30
N LYS A 361 3.44 -24.05 10.88
CA LYS A 361 3.76 -25.21 11.74
C LYS A 361 2.82 -25.26 12.96
N GLU A 362 3.35 -25.27 14.18
CA GLU A 362 2.57 -25.25 15.44
C GLU A 362 1.67 -24.02 15.60
N ARG A 363 1.95 -22.92 14.90
CA ARG A 363 1.14 -21.70 14.97
C ARG A 363 -0.06 -21.71 14.01
N SER A 364 -0.16 -22.71 13.13
CA SER A 364 -1.23 -22.82 12.14
C SER A 364 -2.60 -22.83 12.80
N ILE A 365 -3.55 -22.11 12.20
CA ILE A 365 -4.94 -22.04 12.69
C ILE A 365 -5.63 -23.40 12.60
N LEU A 366 -5.20 -24.27 11.69
CA LEU A 366 -5.73 -25.62 11.52
C LEU A 366 -5.55 -26.51 12.75
N LYS A 367 -4.59 -26.17 13.62
CA LYS A 367 -4.31 -26.89 14.87
C LYS A 367 -5.04 -26.29 16.09
N LYS A 368 -5.82 -25.22 15.90
CA LYS A 368 -6.42 -24.45 17.00
C LYS A 368 -7.94 -24.61 16.99
N ARG A 369 -8.51 -24.66 18.19
CA ARG A 369 -9.95 -24.47 18.38
C ARG A 369 -10.26 -22.97 18.34
N LEU A 370 -11.15 -22.58 17.45
CA LEU A 370 -11.54 -21.19 17.25
C LEU A 370 -12.77 -20.83 18.08
N PRO A 371 -12.98 -19.54 18.42
CA PRO A 371 -14.20 -19.08 19.10
C PRO A 371 -15.44 -19.24 18.23
N ASP A 372 -16.59 -19.62 18.80
CA ASP A 372 -17.81 -19.94 18.02
C ASP A 372 -18.34 -18.81 17.12
N ASN A 373 -17.93 -17.55 17.37
CA ASN A 373 -18.30 -16.42 16.53
C ASN A 373 -17.39 -16.20 15.31
N TYR A 374 -16.34 -17.01 15.11
CA TYR A 374 -15.50 -16.89 13.92
C TYR A 374 -16.33 -17.15 12.66
N ARG A 375 -15.96 -16.44 11.57
CA ARG A 375 -16.55 -16.59 10.25
C ARG A 375 -15.48 -17.04 9.25
N TRP A 376 -14.70 -16.11 8.73
CA TRP A 376 -13.69 -16.37 7.68
C TRP A 376 -12.26 -16.14 8.20
N ILE A 377 -11.32 -16.98 7.76
CA ILE A 377 -9.89 -16.88 8.08
C ILE A 377 -9.08 -16.75 6.79
N GLY A 378 -8.05 -15.89 6.82
CA GLY A 378 -7.18 -15.65 5.68
C GLY A 378 -7.82 -14.74 4.64
N MET A 379 -7.33 -14.76 3.40
CA MET A 379 -7.75 -13.81 2.37
C MET A 379 -9.08 -14.20 1.70
N SER A 380 -9.95 -13.22 1.48
CA SER A 380 -11.08 -13.33 0.57
C SER A 380 -10.65 -12.82 -0.83
N ARG A 381 -11.60 -12.42 -1.68
CA ARG A 381 -11.29 -11.67 -2.90
C ARG A 381 -10.51 -10.41 -2.55
N LEU A 382 -9.44 -10.16 -3.29
CA LEU A 382 -8.45 -9.14 -2.98
C LEU A 382 -8.90 -7.79 -3.50
N ASP A 383 -8.81 -6.77 -2.64
CA ASP A 383 -9.11 -5.38 -3.02
C ASP A 383 -7.90 -4.64 -3.62
N PHE A 384 -6.68 -5.16 -3.42
CA PHE A 384 -5.43 -4.52 -3.86
C PHE A 384 -5.40 -3.02 -3.54
N ARG A 385 -5.81 -2.62 -2.33
CA ARG A 385 -5.88 -1.23 -1.83
C ARG A 385 -6.77 -0.27 -2.65
N TRP A 386 -7.67 -0.79 -3.49
CA TRP A 386 -8.56 0.05 -4.29
C TRP A 386 -9.44 0.95 -3.44
N ALA A 387 -10.00 0.48 -2.33
CA ALA A 387 -10.84 1.30 -1.46
C ALA A 387 -10.13 2.59 -0.98
N GLN A 388 -8.86 2.48 -0.59
CA GLN A 388 -8.05 3.63 -0.17
C GLN A 388 -7.66 4.52 -1.36
N VAL A 389 -7.25 3.91 -2.47
CA VAL A 389 -6.92 4.64 -3.70
C VAL A 389 -8.12 5.45 -4.17
N ARG A 390 -9.31 4.84 -4.24
CA ARG A 390 -10.56 5.48 -4.64
C ARG A 390 -10.90 6.68 -3.74
N THR A 391 -10.67 6.56 -2.43
CA THR A 391 -10.87 7.67 -1.49
C THR A 391 -9.93 8.84 -1.79
N ILE A 392 -8.65 8.58 -2.00
CA ILE A 392 -7.65 9.63 -2.29
C ILE A 392 -7.91 10.27 -3.66
N LEU A 393 -8.25 9.48 -4.67
CA LEU A 393 -8.61 9.97 -5.99
C LEU A 393 -9.88 10.82 -5.96
N ARG A 394 -10.86 10.45 -5.13
CA ARG A 394 -12.06 11.25 -4.92
C ARG A 394 -11.75 12.58 -4.24
N ASP A 395 -10.92 12.60 -3.20
CA ASP A 395 -10.47 13.85 -2.57
C ASP A 395 -9.82 14.79 -3.60
N ILE A 396 -9.06 14.25 -4.56
CA ILE A 396 -8.45 15.02 -5.66
C ILE A 396 -9.53 15.54 -6.60
N GLN A 397 -10.40 14.66 -7.10
CA GLN A 397 -11.44 15.01 -8.06
C GLN A 397 -12.44 16.04 -7.52
N GLU A 398 -12.84 15.94 -6.25
CA GLU A 398 -13.77 16.87 -5.60
C GLU A 398 -13.17 18.26 -5.39
N GLY A 399 -11.85 18.37 -5.29
CA GLY A 399 -11.15 19.64 -5.17
C GLY A 399 -10.86 20.33 -6.50
N LEU A 400 -11.01 19.66 -7.65
CA LEU A 400 -10.77 20.26 -8.96
C LEU A 400 -11.86 21.30 -9.31
N PRO A 401 -11.52 22.35 -10.09
CA PRO A 401 -12.52 23.30 -10.57
C PRO A 401 -13.55 22.59 -11.45
N CYS A 402 -14.82 23.02 -11.35
CA CYS A 402 -15.95 22.47 -12.09
C CYS A 402 -15.85 22.65 -13.61
#